data_AF-A0A4R5YLH2-F1
#
_entry.id   AF-A0A4R5YLH2-F1
#
_cell.length_a   1.000
_cell.length_b   1.000
_cell.length_c   1.000
_cell.angle_alpha   90.00
_cell.angle_beta   90.00
_cell.angle_gamma   90.00
#
_symmetry.space_group_name_H-M   'P 1'
#
loop_
_entity.id
_entity.type
_entity.pdbx_description
1 polymer ?
#
loop_
_entity_poly.entity_id
_entity_poly.type
_entity_poly.pdbx_seq_one_letter_code
_entity_poly.pdbx_strand_id
1 'polypeptide(L)'
;MPKSRKRKLNRDSTDVTELLDVAPIDRRAAVRPGTFNLNGDFFTPEGVLLRRAKAEVTPSKATSLVLLGARVAFEGCGCGGGSGCTPSWLDRSDAAKAAATGKPQLTGKYGSPTWIDVWNGGDETVVFLHGDVRWGTLTG
;
A
#
# COMPACT_ATOMS: atom_id res chain seq x y z
N MET A 1 83.72 -3.27 -8.84
CA MET A 1 82.44 -3.99 -8.73
C MET A 1 81.47 -3.19 -7.86
N PRO A 2 80.41 -2.58 -8.41
CA PRO A 2 79.42 -1.85 -7.63
C PRO A 2 78.27 -2.78 -7.19
N LYS A 3 77.89 -2.72 -5.91
CA LYS A 3 76.78 -3.50 -5.33
C LYS A 3 75.44 -2.83 -5.66
N SER A 4 74.62 -3.47 -6.50
CA SER A 4 73.23 -3.10 -6.77
C SER A 4 72.36 -3.16 -5.51
N ARG A 5 71.83 -2.02 -5.06
CA ARG A 5 70.77 -1.97 -4.04
C ARG A 5 69.41 -2.05 -4.76
N LYS A 6 68.68 -3.15 -4.54
CA LYS A 6 67.30 -3.35 -5.02
C LYS A 6 66.38 -2.35 -4.31
N ARG A 7 65.68 -1.49 -5.08
CA ARG A 7 64.57 -0.65 -4.60
C ARG A 7 63.40 -1.57 -4.23
N LYS A 8 62.95 -1.53 -2.97
CA LYS A 8 61.65 -2.09 -2.56
C LYS A 8 60.57 -1.11 -3.02
N LEU A 9 59.67 -1.59 -3.88
CA LEU A 9 58.46 -0.89 -4.28
C LEU A 9 57.45 -1.06 -3.12
N ASN A 10 57.26 -0.02 -2.31
CA ASN A 10 56.21 -0.01 -1.30
C ASN A 10 54.87 0.11 -2.03
N ARG A 11 54.04 -0.91 -1.89
CA ARG A 11 52.67 -0.97 -2.39
C ARG A 11 51.76 -0.75 -1.19
N ASP A 12 51.57 0.51 -0.82
CA ASP A 12 50.50 0.92 0.08
C ASP A 12 49.41 1.59 -0.76
N SER A 13 48.58 0.75 -1.40
CA SER A 13 47.25 1.15 -1.81
C SER A 13 46.37 1.09 -0.57
N THR A 14 46.23 2.20 0.14
CA THR A 14 45.12 2.41 1.05
C THR A 14 43.88 2.64 0.20
N ASP A 15 43.21 1.54 -0.13
CA ASP A 15 41.82 1.51 -0.54
C ASP A 15 40.98 1.98 0.65
N VAL A 16 40.68 3.28 0.68
CA VAL A 16 39.69 3.86 1.58
C VAL A 16 38.31 3.44 1.07
N THR A 17 37.94 2.20 1.35
CA THR A 17 36.53 1.82 1.32
C THR A 17 35.87 2.52 2.50
N GLU A 18 35.34 3.72 2.25
CA GLU A 18 34.29 4.31 3.07
C GLU A 18 33.16 3.28 3.19
N LEU A 19 33.20 2.48 4.25
CA LEU A 19 32.05 1.75 4.73
C LEU A 19 31.07 2.81 5.22
N LEU A 20 30.20 3.25 4.31
CA LEU A 20 29.01 3.99 4.68
C LEU A 20 28.27 3.12 5.71
N ASP A 21 28.20 3.60 6.95
CA ASP A 21 27.34 3.09 8.01
C ASP A 21 25.88 3.29 7.57
N VAL A 22 25.43 2.48 6.62
CA VAL A 22 24.03 2.41 6.23
C VAL A 22 23.32 1.73 7.39
N ALA A 23 22.64 2.54 8.21
CA ALA A 23 21.76 2.03 9.25
C ALA A 23 20.90 0.90 8.66
N PRO A 24 20.72 -0.23 9.37
CA PRO A 24 19.97 -1.36 8.85
C PRO A 24 18.60 -0.89 8.39
N ILE A 25 18.26 -1.18 7.13
CA ILE A 25 16.93 -0.88 6.58
C ILE A 25 15.92 -1.63 7.45
N ASP A 26 15.10 -0.88 8.19
CA ASP A 26 13.98 -1.47 8.91
C ASP A 26 12.98 -2.01 7.89
N ARG A 27 13.04 -3.33 7.67
CA ARG A 27 12.16 -4.04 6.74
C ARG A 27 10.69 -3.91 7.11
N ARG A 28 10.36 -3.55 8.36
CA ARG A 28 8.98 -3.36 8.80
C ARG A 28 8.39 -2.06 8.28
N ALA A 29 9.20 -1.02 8.19
CA ALA A 29 8.84 0.29 7.66
C ALA A 29 8.94 0.39 6.12
N ALA A 30 9.38 -0.67 5.44
CA ALA A 30 9.52 -0.67 3.99
C ALA A 30 8.20 -0.30 3.30
N VAL A 31 8.27 0.54 2.26
CA VAL A 31 7.13 0.87 1.40
C VAL A 31 6.63 -0.40 0.73
N ARG A 32 5.31 -0.64 0.80
CA ARG A 32 4.64 -1.80 0.18
C ARG A 32 3.53 -1.33 -0.74
N PRO A 33 3.83 -1.02 -2.02
CA PRO A 33 2.83 -0.48 -2.92
C PRO A 33 1.58 -1.37 -3.02
N GLY A 34 0.41 -0.75 -2.89
CA GLY A 34 -0.90 -1.38 -2.97
C GLY A 34 -1.34 -2.14 -1.72
N THR A 35 -0.53 -2.18 -0.66
CA THR A 35 -0.83 -2.98 0.54
C THR A 35 -0.24 -2.37 1.80
N PHE A 36 -0.35 -3.10 2.91
CA PHE A 36 0.16 -2.72 4.21
C PHE A 36 1.62 -3.18 4.38
N ASN A 37 2.45 -2.37 5.02
CA ASN A 37 3.73 -2.83 5.55
C ASN A 37 3.55 -3.55 6.90
N LEU A 38 4.65 -4.05 7.48
CA LEU A 38 4.58 -4.76 8.76
C LEU A 38 4.34 -3.83 9.96
N ASN A 39 4.45 -2.52 9.77
CA ASN A 39 4.05 -1.50 10.75
C ASN A 39 2.55 -1.14 10.65
N GLY A 40 1.82 -1.70 9.67
CA GLY A 40 0.42 -1.37 9.42
C GLY A 40 0.20 -0.06 8.66
N ASP A 41 1.24 0.51 8.04
CA ASP A 41 1.09 1.62 7.12
C ASP A 41 0.53 1.13 5.79
N PHE A 42 -0.53 1.76 5.28
CA PHE A 42 -1.17 1.42 4.02
C PHE A 42 -0.64 2.28 2.88
N PHE A 43 -0.42 1.71 1.70
CA PHE A 43 0.07 2.45 0.53
C PHE A 43 -0.81 2.24 -0.70
N THR A 44 -0.93 3.26 -1.55
CA THR A 44 -1.50 3.13 -2.89
C THR A 44 -0.63 2.22 -3.77
N PRO A 45 -1.13 1.72 -4.92
CA PRO A 45 -0.33 0.94 -5.87
C PRO A 45 0.95 1.63 -6.36
N GLU A 46 1.00 2.96 -6.29
CA GLU A 46 2.16 3.79 -6.64
C GLU A 46 3.12 4.02 -5.46
N GLY A 47 2.79 3.51 -4.26
CA GLY A 47 3.60 3.65 -3.06
C GLY A 47 3.34 4.92 -2.26
N VAL A 48 2.22 5.62 -2.49
CA VAL A 48 1.84 6.79 -1.68
C VAL A 48 1.32 6.32 -0.34
N LEU A 49 1.90 6.81 0.75
CA LEU A 49 1.46 6.51 2.12
C LEU A 49 0.07 7.08 2.40
N LEU A 50 -0.82 6.23 2.88
CA LEU A 50 -2.20 6.56 3.25
C LEU A 50 -2.38 6.52 4.77
N ARG A 51 -3.21 7.43 5.27
CA ARG A 51 -3.68 7.45 6.66
C ARG A 51 -5.19 7.33 6.68
N ARG A 52 -5.71 6.53 7.62
CA ARG A 52 -7.15 6.36 7.79
C ARG A 52 -7.75 7.68 8.23
N ALA A 53 -8.57 8.27 7.36
CA ALA A 53 -9.22 9.54 7.60
C ALA A 53 -10.56 9.34 8.32
N LYS A 54 -11.28 8.26 8.00
CA LYS A 54 -12.54 7.92 8.64
C LYS A 54 -12.77 6.41 8.60
N ALA A 55 -13.21 5.86 9.74
CA ALA A 55 -13.65 4.47 9.82
C ALA A 55 -15.16 4.36 9.61
N GLU A 56 -15.62 3.19 9.17
CA GLU A 56 -17.04 2.79 9.12
C GLU A 56 -17.97 3.82 8.44
N VAL A 57 -17.64 4.18 7.20
CA VAL A 57 -18.47 5.10 6.41
C VAL A 57 -19.66 4.40 5.77
N THR A 58 -20.73 5.17 5.53
CA THR A 58 -21.94 4.64 4.90
C THR A 58 -21.72 4.34 3.40
N PRO A 59 -22.44 3.36 2.83
CA PRO A 59 -22.42 3.09 1.40
C PRO A 59 -22.68 4.32 0.53
N SER A 60 -23.62 5.19 0.92
CA SER A 60 -23.91 6.41 0.16
C SER A 60 -22.72 7.38 0.14
N LYS A 61 -22.02 7.53 1.27
CA LYS A 61 -20.83 8.39 1.33
C LYS A 61 -19.69 7.81 0.48
N ALA A 62 -19.50 6.49 0.52
CA ALA A 62 -18.54 5.79 -0.33
C ALA A 62 -18.82 6.08 -1.82
N THR A 63 -20.06 5.91 -2.26
CA THR A 63 -20.49 6.25 -3.63
C THR A 63 -20.18 7.69 -4.00
N SER A 64 -20.54 8.67 -3.14
CA SER A 64 -20.24 10.07 -3.42
C SER A 64 -18.75 10.34 -3.57
N LEU A 65 -17.90 9.72 -2.76
CA LEU A 65 -16.44 9.88 -2.85
C LEU A 65 -15.90 9.29 -4.15
N VAL A 66 -16.37 8.11 -4.55
CA VAL A 66 -15.94 7.49 -5.82
C VAL A 66 -16.41 8.30 -7.03
N LEU A 67 -17.62 8.86 -7.01
CA LEU A 67 -18.08 9.79 -8.05
C LEU A 67 -17.24 11.07 -8.14
N LEU A 68 -16.59 11.48 -7.05
CA LEU A 68 -15.65 12.60 -7.01
C LEU A 68 -14.20 12.20 -7.36
N GLY A 69 -13.96 10.94 -7.74
CA GLY A 69 -12.67 10.45 -8.19
C GLY A 69 -11.85 9.66 -7.17
N ALA A 70 -12.44 9.30 -6.01
CA ALA A 70 -11.77 8.41 -5.07
C ALA A 70 -11.48 7.04 -5.69
N ARG A 71 -10.30 6.48 -5.40
CA ARG A 71 -9.95 5.10 -5.76
C ARG A 71 -10.72 4.11 -4.88
N VAL A 72 -10.83 2.87 -5.34
CA VAL A 72 -11.44 1.78 -4.57
C VAL A 72 -10.41 0.67 -4.34
N ALA A 73 -10.17 0.36 -3.08
CA ALA A 73 -9.48 -0.85 -2.65
C ALA A 73 -10.51 -1.83 -2.07
N PHE A 74 -10.26 -3.13 -2.19
CA PHE A 74 -11.16 -4.17 -1.70
C PHE A 74 -10.40 -5.35 -1.10
N GLU A 75 -10.93 -5.88 -0.02
CA GLU A 75 -10.57 -7.19 0.51
C GLU A 75 -11.84 -7.90 1.01
N GLY A 76 -11.92 -9.22 0.79
CA GLY A 76 -13.07 -10.03 1.20
C GLY A 76 -12.92 -10.76 2.55
N CYS A 77 -11.72 -10.77 3.15
CA CYS A 77 -11.48 -11.44 4.44
C CYS A 77 -12.21 -10.75 5.59
N GLY A 78 -12.51 -9.45 5.47
CA GLY A 78 -12.98 -8.62 6.57
C GLY A 78 -11.91 -8.42 7.64
N CYS A 79 -10.64 -8.37 7.25
CA CYS A 79 -9.51 -8.31 8.18
C CYS A 79 -8.80 -6.94 8.20
N GLY A 80 -9.26 -5.97 7.41
CA GLY A 80 -8.82 -4.58 7.50
C GLY A 80 -7.40 -4.33 7.00
N GLY A 81 -6.85 -5.24 6.17
CA GLY A 81 -5.44 -5.24 5.77
C GLY A 81 -4.49 -5.95 6.73
N GLY A 82 -5.02 -6.55 7.81
CA GLY A 82 -4.25 -7.43 8.70
C GLY A 82 -3.97 -8.81 8.07
N SER A 83 -3.09 -9.59 8.70
CA SER A 83 -2.85 -11.02 8.40
C SER A 83 -2.43 -11.38 6.97
N GLY A 84 -1.75 -10.47 6.25
CA GLY A 84 -1.16 -10.77 4.94
C GLY A 84 -2.15 -10.79 3.77
N CYS A 85 -3.40 -10.39 3.99
CA CYS A 85 -4.34 -10.18 2.90
C CYS A 85 -3.94 -8.95 2.09
N THR A 86 -3.70 -9.16 0.80
CA THR A 86 -3.37 -8.08 -0.13
C THR A 86 -4.67 -7.54 -0.74
N PRO A 87 -4.97 -6.24 -0.57
CA PRO A 87 -6.14 -5.64 -1.19
C PRO A 87 -6.04 -5.69 -2.72
N SER A 88 -7.16 -5.95 -3.38
CA SER A 88 -7.29 -5.67 -4.81
C SER A 88 -7.67 -4.22 -5.02
N TRP A 89 -7.30 -3.67 -6.18
CA TRP A 89 -7.57 -2.28 -6.55
C TRP A 89 -8.38 -2.28 -7.83
N LEU A 90 -9.51 -1.58 -7.81
CA LEU A 90 -10.33 -1.42 -9.00
C LEU A 90 -9.75 -0.31 -9.87
N ASP A 91 -9.85 -0.49 -11.18
CA ASP A 91 -9.62 0.60 -12.12
C ASP A 91 -10.59 1.74 -11.85
N ARG A 92 -10.08 2.98 -11.92
CA ARG A 92 -10.87 4.19 -11.63
C ARG A 92 -12.14 4.27 -12.48
N SER A 93 -12.06 3.88 -13.75
CA SER A 93 -13.23 3.86 -14.65
C SER A 93 -14.29 2.85 -14.19
N ASP A 94 -13.88 1.70 -13.68
CA ASP A 94 -14.81 0.64 -13.27
C ASP A 94 -15.42 0.95 -11.91
N ALA A 95 -14.64 1.54 -10.99
CA ALA A 95 -15.16 2.12 -9.77
C ALA A 95 -16.20 3.22 -10.04
N ALA A 96 -15.91 4.13 -10.98
CA ALA A 96 -16.84 5.19 -11.37
C ALA A 96 -18.14 4.63 -11.99
N LYS A 97 -18.04 3.63 -12.89
CA LYS A 97 -19.21 2.92 -13.43
C LYS A 97 -20.03 2.27 -12.32
N ALA A 98 -19.39 1.56 -11.40
CA ALA A 98 -20.08 0.93 -10.26
C ALA A 98 -20.82 1.98 -9.42
N ALA A 99 -20.17 3.09 -9.10
CA ALA A 99 -20.77 4.19 -8.33
C ALA A 99 -21.94 4.87 -9.06
N ALA A 100 -21.86 4.99 -10.39
CA ALA A 100 -22.96 5.53 -11.20
C ALA A 100 -24.20 4.61 -11.22
N THR A 101 -24.01 3.30 -11.09
CA THR A 101 -25.12 2.33 -11.05
C THR A 101 -25.79 2.20 -9.68
N GLY A 102 -25.10 2.60 -8.60
CA GLY A 102 -25.67 2.57 -7.26
C GLY A 102 -24.64 2.52 -6.15
N LYS A 103 -25.12 2.18 -4.95
CA LYS A 103 -24.32 2.06 -3.74
C LYS A 103 -23.76 0.64 -3.55
N PRO A 104 -22.59 0.48 -2.91
CA PRO A 104 -22.13 -0.85 -2.52
C PRO A 104 -23.14 -1.49 -1.58
N GLN A 105 -23.38 -2.78 -1.78
CA GLN A 105 -24.21 -3.61 -0.90
C GLN A 105 -23.29 -4.39 0.02
N LEU A 106 -23.38 -4.12 1.32
CA LEU A 106 -22.69 -4.88 2.36
C LEU A 106 -23.61 -6.04 2.74
N THR A 107 -23.31 -7.26 2.26
CA THR A 107 -24.23 -8.39 2.41
C THR A 107 -23.98 -9.20 3.67
N GLY A 108 -22.75 -9.23 4.19
CA GLY A 108 -22.39 -9.92 5.43
C GLY A 108 -22.74 -11.41 5.45
N LYS A 109 -23.00 -12.01 4.30
CA LYS A 109 -23.62 -13.33 4.14
C LYS A 109 -22.66 -14.47 4.52
N TYR A 110 -21.36 -14.23 4.38
CA TYR A 110 -20.32 -15.24 4.58
C TYR A 110 -19.63 -15.15 5.94
N GLY A 111 -20.15 -14.34 6.87
CA GLY A 111 -19.64 -14.24 8.25
C GLY A 111 -18.38 -13.40 8.43
N SER A 112 -17.80 -12.88 7.35
CA SER A 112 -16.70 -11.89 7.42
C SER A 112 -17.20 -10.56 7.97
N PRO A 113 -16.49 -9.91 8.91
CA PRO A 113 -16.82 -8.54 9.30
C PRO A 113 -16.79 -7.65 8.06
N THR A 114 -17.82 -6.83 7.86
CA THR A 114 -18.05 -6.11 6.60
C THR A 114 -18.26 -4.63 6.87
N TRP A 115 -17.37 -3.77 6.37
CA TRP A 115 -17.42 -2.33 6.59
C TRP A 115 -16.71 -1.56 5.47
N ILE A 116 -16.71 -0.23 5.57
CA ILE A 116 -16.05 0.65 4.60
C ILE A 116 -15.22 1.67 5.38
N ASP A 117 -13.96 1.85 4.99
CA ASP A 117 -13.10 2.91 5.51
C ASP A 117 -12.73 3.92 4.43
N VAL A 118 -12.34 5.11 4.85
CA VAL A 118 -11.78 6.15 3.97
C VAL A 118 -10.37 6.47 4.41
N TRP A 119 -9.47 6.47 3.44
CA TRP A 119 -8.05 6.74 3.61
C TRP A 119 -7.62 7.88 2.69
N ASN A 120 -6.70 8.71 3.17
CA ASN A 120 -6.16 9.84 2.41
C ASN A 120 -4.63 9.84 2.46
N GLY A 121 -3.99 10.35 1.41
CA GLY A 121 -2.54 10.56 1.36
C GLY A 121 -2.11 11.22 0.05
N GLY A 122 -1.27 12.26 0.14
CA GLY A 122 -1.04 13.15 -1.01
C GLY A 122 -2.37 13.72 -1.52
N ASP A 123 -2.58 13.64 -2.83
CA ASP A 123 -3.85 14.02 -3.49
C ASP A 123 -4.84 12.85 -3.64
N GLU A 124 -4.54 11.70 -3.02
CA GLU A 124 -5.35 10.49 -3.16
C GLU A 124 -6.36 10.37 -2.02
N THR A 125 -7.61 10.07 -2.39
CA THR A 125 -8.64 9.55 -1.49
C THR A 125 -8.98 8.13 -1.92
N VAL A 126 -9.04 7.22 -0.96
CA VAL A 126 -9.33 5.80 -1.17
C VAL A 126 -10.53 5.39 -0.33
N VAL A 127 -11.53 4.81 -0.97
CA VAL A 127 -12.60 4.06 -0.34
C VAL A 127 -12.14 2.61 -0.25
N PHE A 128 -11.97 2.11 0.96
CA PHE A 128 -11.56 0.72 1.19
C PHE A 128 -12.75 -0.10 1.67
N LEU A 129 -13.16 -1.06 0.86
CA LEU A 129 -14.27 -1.97 1.10
C LEU A 129 -13.73 -3.26 1.74
N HIS A 130 -14.38 -3.69 2.82
CA HIS A 130 -13.97 -4.85 3.62
C HIS A 130 -15.09 -5.88 3.70
N GLY A 131 -14.74 -7.16 3.63
CA GLY A 131 -15.66 -8.27 3.84
C GLY A 131 -16.55 -8.52 2.61
N ASP A 132 -17.82 -8.88 2.86
CA ASP A 132 -18.73 -9.35 1.82
C ASP A 132 -19.49 -8.18 1.15
N VAL A 133 -19.02 -7.77 -0.02
CA VAL A 133 -19.46 -6.57 -0.75
C VAL A 133 -19.83 -6.88 -2.20
N ARG A 134 -20.95 -6.30 -2.64
CA ARG A 134 -21.33 -6.25 -4.06
C ARG A 134 -21.39 -4.82 -4.56
N TRP A 135 -20.66 -4.52 -5.62
CA TRP A 135 -20.71 -3.20 -6.25
C TRP A 135 -20.24 -3.23 -7.71
N GLY A 136 -21.17 -3.07 -8.66
CA GLY A 136 -20.85 -3.21 -10.08
C GLY A 136 -20.35 -4.64 -10.38
N THR A 137 -19.12 -4.75 -10.89
CA THR A 137 -18.44 -6.04 -11.15
C THR A 137 -17.73 -6.61 -9.92
N LEU A 138 -17.60 -5.83 -8.84
CA LEU A 138 -17.01 -6.30 -7.59
C LEU A 138 -17.99 -7.19 -6.85
N THR A 139 -17.57 -8.44 -6.61
CA THR A 139 -18.28 -9.42 -5.78
C THR A 139 -17.28 -10.24 -5.00
N GLY A 140 -17.41 -10.29 -3.69
CA GLY A 140 -16.57 -11.10 -2.81
C GLY A 140 -16.91 -10.85 -1.35
#